data_AF-A0A2Z5PUC7-F1
#
_entry.id   AF-A0A2Z5PUC7-F1
#
_cell.length_a   1.000
_cell.length_b   1.000
_cell.length_c   1.000
_cell.angle_alpha   90.00
_cell.angle_beta   90.00
_cell.angle_gamma   90.00
#
_symmetry.space_group_name_H-M   'P 1'
#
loop_
_entity.id
_entity.type
_entity.pdbx_description
1 polymer ?
#
loop_
_entity_poly.entity_id
_entity_poly.type
_entity_poly.pdbx_seq_one_letter_code
_entity_poly.pdbx_strand_id
1 'polypeptide(L)'
;MADKKAPAAGWPVANGEYVVGNPESCVAVVTLGSHGLDQAAIDAGAAISGPCHTENLGIEKVVANYISNPNIRFMVITGSEVQGHITGQCIKALYENGIGDDGGIIGAKGAIPFMENVGTEPVGRLQSQIVECIDLIDVEDTGKISDAIKNCISKDPGAFEEDPMVIELEGGAAAAGEESTSIKPTSPEMALLEARMRIVSEKMNEAAMIAKFNSGYYNGKIQGIAIGLFLSIVIFSLL
;
A
#
# COMPACT_ATOMS: atom_id res chain seq x y z
N MET A 1 -11.76 15.13 -28.59
CA MET A 1 -10.85 15.15 -27.43
C MET A 1 -11.69 14.86 -26.21
N ALA A 2 -11.17 14.07 -25.26
CA ALA A 2 -11.90 13.75 -24.03
C ALA A 2 -12.16 15.04 -23.22
N ASP A 3 -13.32 15.13 -22.58
CA ASP A 3 -13.65 16.30 -21.75
C ASP A 3 -12.75 16.37 -20.51
N LYS A 4 -12.38 17.56 -20.06
CA LYS A 4 -11.44 17.78 -18.96
C LYS A 4 -11.95 18.82 -17.98
N LYS A 5 -11.69 18.60 -16.70
CA LYS A 5 -12.02 19.54 -15.61
C LYS A 5 -10.76 19.98 -14.90
N ALA A 6 -10.80 21.19 -14.33
CA ALA A 6 -9.75 21.64 -13.45
C ALA A 6 -9.73 20.74 -12.18
N PRO A 7 -8.56 20.22 -11.78
CA PRO A 7 -8.38 19.62 -10.45
C PRO A 7 -8.64 20.64 -9.34
N ALA A 8 -8.69 20.19 -8.09
CA ALA A 8 -8.73 21.08 -6.94
C ALA A 8 -7.54 22.07 -6.95
N ALA A 9 -7.74 23.27 -6.41
CA ALA A 9 -6.67 24.25 -6.30
C ALA A 9 -5.51 23.69 -5.44
N GLY A 10 -4.28 23.74 -5.97
CA GLY A 10 -3.12 23.18 -5.29
C GLY A 10 -2.98 21.66 -5.37
N TRP A 11 -3.74 20.99 -6.24
CA TRP A 11 -3.60 19.54 -6.45
C TRP A 11 -2.16 19.13 -6.81
N PRO A 12 -1.62 18.03 -6.22
CA PRO A 12 -2.25 17.13 -5.25
C PRO A 12 -2.39 17.74 -3.84
N VAL A 13 -3.55 17.52 -3.19
CA VAL A 13 -3.93 18.19 -1.93
C VAL A 13 -3.34 17.55 -0.67
N ALA A 14 -3.03 16.25 -0.71
CA ALA A 14 -2.44 15.52 0.40
C ALA A 14 -0.94 15.30 0.16
N ASN A 15 -0.12 15.81 1.09
CA ASN A 15 1.34 15.67 1.04
C ASN A 15 1.77 14.19 1.16
N GLY A 16 2.73 13.80 0.35
CA GLY A 16 3.29 12.44 0.34
C GLY A 16 4.49 12.31 -0.59
N GLU A 17 4.90 11.07 -0.80
CA GLU A 17 5.94 10.71 -1.75
C GLU A 17 5.29 10.35 -3.08
N TYR A 18 5.48 11.19 -4.09
CA TYR A 18 5.00 10.98 -5.44
C TYR A 18 5.70 11.91 -6.42
N VAL A 19 5.63 11.58 -7.70
CA VAL A 19 5.98 12.44 -8.82
C VAL A 19 4.67 12.87 -9.49
N VAL A 20 4.55 14.16 -9.79
CA VAL A 20 3.39 14.73 -10.50
C VAL A 20 3.69 14.83 -11.99
N GLY A 21 2.78 14.32 -12.81
CA GLY A 21 2.82 14.40 -14.26
C GLY A 21 1.82 15.41 -14.80
N ASN A 22 1.09 15.05 -15.87
CA ASN A 22 0.06 15.89 -16.45
C ASN A 22 -1.25 15.80 -15.63
N PRO A 23 -1.73 16.88 -14.98
CA PRO A 23 -2.96 16.86 -14.19
C PRO A 23 -4.24 16.53 -14.99
N GLU A 24 -4.20 16.65 -16.32
CA GLU A 24 -5.31 16.25 -17.21
C GLU A 24 -5.24 14.79 -17.66
N SER A 25 -4.18 14.05 -17.32
CA SER A 25 -4.10 12.62 -17.62
C SER A 25 -5.15 11.83 -16.85
N CYS A 26 -5.67 10.78 -17.47
CA CYS A 26 -6.69 9.93 -16.87
C CYS A 26 -6.15 8.77 -16.02
N VAL A 27 -4.83 8.62 -15.91
CA VAL A 27 -4.19 7.48 -15.26
C VAL A 27 -3.41 7.93 -14.04
N ALA A 28 -3.58 7.23 -12.93
CA ALA A 28 -2.74 7.37 -11.75
C ALA A 28 -2.15 6.01 -11.35
N VAL A 29 -0.95 6.02 -10.78
CA VAL A 29 -0.17 4.81 -10.54
C VAL A 29 0.25 4.73 -9.08
N VAL A 30 0.11 3.56 -8.49
CA VAL A 30 0.63 3.21 -7.17
C VAL A 30 1.73 2.17 -7.36
N THR A 31 2.93 2.45 -6.86
CA THR A 31 4.13 1.61 -7.08
C THR A 31 4.51 0.73 -5.87
N LEU A 32 3.64 0.69 -4.85
CA LEU A 32 3.74 -0.17 -3.68
C LEU A 32 5.11 -0.10 -2.99
N GLY A 33 5.79 -1.25 -2.82
CA GLY A 33 7.11 -1.35 -2.19
C GLY A 33 8.28 -1.14 -3.16
N SER A 34 8.04 -0.92 -4.45
CA SER A 34 9.09 -0.77 -5.44
C SER A 34 9.61 0.67 -5.52
N HIS A 35 10.85 0.80 -5.95
CA HIS A 35 11.50 2.09 -6.18
C HIS A 35 11.86 2.28 -7.65
N GLY A 36 11.91 3.53 -8.11
CA GLY A 36 12.38 3.88 -9.45
C GLY A 36 11.36 3.66 -10.58
N LEU A 37 10.11 3.32 -10.25
CA LEU A 37 9.03 3.16 -11.22
C LEU A 37 8.28 4.46 -11.52
N ASP A 38 8.29 5.42 -10.59
CA ASP A 38 7.40 6.59 -10.64
C ASP A 38 7.70 7.51 -11.83
N GLN A 39 8.97 7.83 -12.05
CA GLN A 39 9.35 8.68 -13.18
C GLN A 39 9.02 8.01 -14.52
N ALA A 40 9.21 6.69 -14.64
CA ALA A 40 8.86 5.95 -15.84
C ALA A 40 7.35 5.96 -16.10
N ALA A 41 6.53 5.87 -15.05
CA ALA A 41 5.07 5.99 -15.16
C ALA A 41 4.64 7.40 -15.61
N ILE A 42 5.27 8.45 -15.08
CA ILE A 42 5.04 9.83 -15.52
C ILE A 42 5.45 10.02 -16.99
N ASP A 43 6.62 9.52 -17.39
CA ASP A 43 7.10 9.59 -18.76
C ASP A 43 6.18 8.83 -19.74
N ALA A 44 5.50 7.79 -19.26
CA ALA A 44 4.46 7.07 -20.01
C ALA A 44 3.12 7.80 -20.08
N GLY A 45 2.94 8.89 -19.32
CA GLY A 45 1.79 9.79 -19.39
C GLY A 45 0.85 9.75 -18.18
N ALA A 46 1.24 9.19 -17.03
CA ALA A 46 0.41 9.25 -15.83
C ALA A 46 0.27 10.68 -15.25
N ALA A 47 -0.83 10.92 -14.54
CA ALA A 47 -1.10 12.17 -13.83
C ALA A 47 -0.27 12.29 -12.54
N ILE A 48 -0.13 11.18 -11.83
CA ILE A 48 0.59 11.06 -10.56
C ILE A 48 1.07 9.61 -10.41
N SER A 49 2.27 9.43 -9.87
CA SER A 49 2.80 8.11 -9.49
C SER A 49 3.54 8.21 -8.18
N GLY A 50 3.35 7.27 -7.26
CA GLY A 50 4.12 7.21 -6.02
C GLY A 50 3.99 5.87 -5.29
N PRO A 51 4.90 5.59 -4.34
CA PRO A 51 4.81 4.43 -3.48
C PRO A 51 3.61 4.54 -2.52
N CYS A 52 3.06 3.40 -2.13
CA CYS A 52 2.07 3.30 -1.07
C CYS A 52 2.40 2.10 -0.19
N HIS A 53 2.95 2.39 1.00
CA HIS A 53 3.46 1.34 1.88
C HIS A 53 2.42 0.80 2.85
N THR A 54 1.53 1.64 3.38
CA THR A 54 0.57 1.24 4.42
C THR A 54 -0.84 1.10 3.88
N GLU A 55 -1.56 0.12 4.39
CA GLU A 55 -2.93 -0.30 4.06
C GLU A 55 -4.02 0.57 4.72
N ASN A 56 -3.63 1.73 5.24
CA ASN A 56 -4.48 2.70 5.95
C ASN A 56 -4.14 4.13 5.48
N LEU A 57 -3.38 4.92 6.25
CA LEU A 57 -3.01 6.31 5.96
C LEU A 57 -2.40 6.50 4.56
N GLY A 58 -1.61 5.53 4.06
CA GLY A 58 -1.11 5.53 2.70
C GLY A 58 -2.25 5.53 1.67
N ILE A 59 -3.19 4.59 1.82
CA ILE A 59 -4.39 4.50 0.99
C ILE A 59 -5.24 5.76 1.13
N GLU A 60 -5.42 6.31 2.34
CA GLU A 60 -6.19 7.54 2.56
C GLU A 60 -5.66 8.72 1.73
N LYS A 61 -4.34 8.88 1.67
CA LYS A 61 -3.69 9.91 0.84
C LYS A 61 -3.87 9.66 -0.65
N VAL A 62 -3.83 8.39 -1.08
CA VAL A 62 -4.13 8.00 -2.47
C VAL A 62 -5.58 8.40 -2.81
N VAL A 63 -6.55 8.03 -1.97
CA VAL A 63 -7.96 8.39 -2.17
C VAL A 63 -8.13 9.91 -2.25
N ALA A 64 -7.62 10.65 -1.26
CA ALA A 64 -7.74 12.12 -1.20
C ALA A 64 -7.17 12.80 -2.45
N ASN A 65 -5.99 12.37 -2.92
CA ASN A 65 -5.38 12.92 -4.13
C ASN A 65 -6.09 12.51 -5.41
N TYR A 66 -6.75 11.35 -5.47
CA TYR A 66 -7.42 10.91 -6.70
C TYR A 66 -8.79 11.60 -6.86
N ILE A 67 -9.62 11.64 -5.81
CA ILE A 67 -10.97 12.23 -5.88
C ILE A 67 -10.95 13.77 -5.99
N SER A 68 -9.83 14.40 -5.63
CA SER A 68 -9.58 15.83 -5.84
C SER A 68 -9.11 16.17 -7.28
N ASN A 69 -9.03 15.18 -8.18
CA ASN A 69 -8.81 15.39 -9.60
C ASN A 69 -9.78 14.53 -10.44
N PRO A 70 -10.88 15.12 -10.95
CA PRO A 70 -11.88 14.41 -11.74
C PRO A 70 -11.35 13.81 -13.04
N ASN A 71 -10.18 14.24 -13.52
CA ASN A 71 -9.59 13.67 -14.75
C ASN A 71 -9.09 12.26 -14.53
N ILE A 72 -8.71 11.86 -13.30
CA ILE A 72 -8.18 10.53 -13.02
C ILE A 72 -9.33 9.52 -13.04
N ARG A 73 -9.30 8.60 -14.02
CA ARG A 73 -10.32 7.57 -14.26
C ARG A 73 -9.76 6.15 -14.14
N PHE A 74 -8.45 5.98 -14.20
CA PHE A 74 -7.79 4.68 -14.14
C PHE A 74 -6.77 4.67 -13.00
N MET A 75 -6.74 3.57 -12.25
CA MET A 75 -5.75 3.32 -11.21
C MET A 75 -4.93 2.09 -11.60
N VAL A 76 -3.63 2.24 -11.74
CA VAL A 76 -2.70 1.12 -11.95
C VAL A 76 -2.00 0.82 -10.64
N ILE A 77 -2.10 -0.42 -10.16
CA ILE A 77 -1.40 -0.88 -8.97
C ILE A 77 -0.26 -1.78 -9.43
N THR A 78 0.97 -1.39 -9.15
CA THR A 78 2.16 -2.07 -9.65
C THR A 78 3.30 -2.08 -8.63
N GLY A 79 4.40 -2.76 -8.95
CA GLY A 79 5.50 -2.98 -8.02
C GLY A 79 5.27 -4.14 -7.06
N SER A 80 6.32 -4.45 -6.31
CA SER A 80 6.38 -5.50 -5.29
C SER A 80 5.36 -5.23 -4.18
N GLU A 81 4.55 -6.24 -3.87
CA GLU A 81 3.58 -6.15 -2.76
C GLU A 81 4.29 -5.93 -1.42
N VAL A 82 3.64 -5.18 -0.53
CA VAL A 82 4.21 -4.83 0.77
C VAL A 82 3.94 -5.95 1.76
N GLN A 83 4.99 -6.68 2.18
CA GLN A 83 4.83 -7.79 3.12
C GLN A 83 4.20 -7.34 4.46
N GLY A 84 3.25 -8.14 4.96
CA GLY A 84 2.48 -7.84 6.17
C GLY A 84 1.33 -6.85 5.94
N HIS A 85 1.60 -5.73 5.26
CA HIS A 85 0.59 -4.71 4.95
C HIS A 85 -0.36 -5.14 3.83
N ILE A 86 0.14 -5.86 2.82
CA ILE A 86 -0.58 -6.34 1.64
C ILE A 86 -1.38 -5.20 0.98
N THR A 87 -0.71 -4.06 0.83
CA THR A 87 -1.32 -2.77 0.49
C THR A 87 -1.98 -2.78 -0.88
N GLY A 88 -1.36 -3.42 -1.89
CA GLY A 88 -1.94 -3.54 -3.23
C GLY A 88 -3.27 -4.28 -3.21
N GLN A 89 -3.33 -5.43 -2.53
CA GLN A 89 -4.59 -6.15 -2.35
C GLN A 89 -5.63 -5.36 -1.56
N CYS A 90 -5.22 -4.59 -0.55
CA CYS A 90 -6.14 -3.74 0.22
C CYS A 90 -6.74 -2.62 -0.64
N ILE A 91 -5.94 -1.98 -1.51
CA ILE A 91 -6.44 -0.97 -2.46
C ILE A 91 -7.45 -1.59 -3.42
N LYS A 92 -7.18 -2.80 -3.94
CA LYS A 92 -8.13 -3.52 -4.79
C LYS A 92 -9.44 -3.82 -4.05
N ALA A 93 -9.35 -4.32 -2.82
CA ALA A 93 -10.52 -4.62 -2.00
C ALA A 93 -11.35 -3.35 -1.69
N LEU A 94 -10.68 -2.21 -1.46
CA LEU A 94 -11.34 -0.91 -1.28
C LEU A 94 -12.12 -0.51 -2.54
N TYR A 95 -11.50 -0.64 -3.71
CA TYR A 95 -12.15 -0.35 -4.98
C TYR A 95 -13.36 -1.27 -5.26
N GLU A 96 -13.23 -2.57 -5.00
CA GLU A 96 -14.28 -3.55 -5.30
C GLU A 96 -15.43 -3.55 -4.29
N ASN A 97 -15.12 -3.38 -3.00
CA ASN A 97 -16.07 -3.67 -1.91
C ASN A 97 -16.34 -2.48 -0.99
N GLY A 98 -15.55 -1.40 -1.07
CA GLY A 98 -15.67 -0.24 -0.19
C GLY A 98 -15.23 -0.52 1.25
N ILE A 99 -15.77 0.26 2.18
CA ILE A 99 -15.52 0.14 3.63
C ILE A 99 -16.81 -0.17 4.40
N GLY A 100 -16.66 -0.85 5.54
CA GLY A 100 -17.75 -1.08 6.49
C GLY A 100 -18.04 0.12 7.39
N ASP A 101 -19.09 0.00 8.21
CA ASP A 101 -19.48 1.03 9.19
C ASP A 101 -18.40 1.30 10.25
N ASP A 102 -17.47 0.35 10.44
CA ASP A 102 -16.32 0.44 11.34
C ASP A 102 -15.07 1.06 10.67
N GLY A 103 -15.17 1.48 9.41
CA GLY A 103 -14.05 2.01 8.62
C GLY A 103 -13.13 0.92 8.05
N GLY A 104 -13.40 -0.36 8.30
CA GLY A 104 -12.61 -1.48 7.78
C GLY A 104 -12.82 -1.70 6.29
N ILE A 105 -11.74 -1.89 5.53
CA ILE A 105 -11.81 -2.23 4.11
C ILE A 105 -12.35 -3.64 3.94
N ILE A 106 -13.48 -3.78 3.25
CA ILE A 106 -14.19 -5.07 3.15
C ILE A 106 -13.40 -6.03 2.25
N GLY A 107 -12.98 -7.17 2.80
CA GLY A 107 -12.22 -8.19 2.07
C GLY A 107 -10.71 -7.91 1.95
N ALA A 108 -10.20 -6.89 2.64
CA ALA A 108 -8.77 -6.65 2.75
C ALA A 108 -8.07 -7.72 3.60
N LYS A 109 -6.86 -8.09 3.20
CA LYS A 109 -6.00 -9.09 3.87
C LYS A 109 -4.85 -8.48 4.64
N GLY A 110 -4.68 -7.17 4.57
CA GLY A 110 -3.68 -6.42 5.32
C GLY A 110 -3.86 -6.54 6.82
N ALA A 111 -2.83 -6.14 7.57
CA ALA A 111 -2.82 -6.28 9.02
C ALA A 111 -3.78 -5.30 9.72
N ILE A 112 -3.87 -4.06 9.23
CA ILE A 112 -4.65 -2.95 9.80
C ILE A 112 -5.37 -2.14 8.69
N PRO A 113 -6.27 -2.76 7.90
CA PRO A 113 -6.89 -2.10 6.75
C PRO A 113 -8.11 -1.27 7.17
N PHE A 114 -7.87 -0.21 7.97
CA PHE A 114 -8.90 0.71 8.46
C PHE A 114 -8.66 2.12 7.93
N MET A 115 -9.74 2.75 7.50
CA MET A 115 -9.78 4.14 7.04
C MET A 115 -10.39 4.99 8.16
N GLU A 116 -9.56 5.71 8.90
CA GLU A 116 -9.98 6.54 10.05
C GLU A 116 -10.39 7.94 9.61
N ASN A 117 -9.73 8.47 8.59
CA ASN A 117 -9.90 9.85 8.10
C ASN A 117 -10.75 9.94 6.82
N VAL A 118 -11.09 8.79 6.23
CA VAL A 118 -11.80 8.71 4.96
C VAL A 118 -13.08 7.89 5.14
N GLY A 119 -14.21 8.58 5.10
CA GLY A 119 -15.53 7.96 5.25
C GLY A 119 -16.06 7.27 3.99
N THR A 120 -17.28 6.73 4.10
CA THR A 120 -17.95 5.99 3.04
C THR A 120 -18.25 6.84 1.80
N GLU A 121 -18.52 8.14 1.95
CA GLU A 121 -18.75 9.05 0.82
C GLU A 121 -17.50 9.22 -0.06
N PRO A 122 -16.32 9.61 0.46
CA PRO A 122 -15.10 9.68 -0.34
C PRO A 122 -14.71 8.35 -1.00
N VAL A 123 -14.91 7.21 -0.31
CA VAL A 123 -14.68 5.88 -0.88
C VAL A 123 -15.66 5.60 -2.03
N GLY A 124 -16.95 5.86 -1.83
CA GLY A 124 -17.96 5.71 -2.89
C GLY A 124 -17.69 6.62 -4.09
N ARG A 125 -17.16 7.83 -3.84
CA ARG A 125 -16.69 8.72 -4.90
C ARG A 125 -15.52 8.12 -5.67
N LEU A 126 -14.52 7.56 -5.00
CA LEU A 126 -13.41 6.87 -5.66
C LEU A 126 -13.91 5.71 -6.53
N GLN A 127 -14.79 4.85 -5.98
CA GLN A 127 -15.34 3.69 -6.69
C GLN A 127 -16.14 4.09 -7.94
N SER A 128 -16.83 5.23 -7.90
CA SER A 128 -17.60 5.74 -9.04
C SER A 128 -16.72 6.47 -10.06
N GLN A 129 -15.66 7.14 -9.60
CA GLN A 129 -14.76 7.92 -10.43
C GLN A 129 -13.79 7.03 -11.22
N ILE A 130 -13.21 6.02 -10.58
CA ILE A 130 -12.29 5.07 -11.21
C ILE A 130 -13.11 4.05 -12.00
N VAL A 131 -12.93 4.02 -13.32
CA VAL A 131 -13.66 3.10 -14.21
C VAL A 131 -13.03 1.71 -14.27
N GLU A 132 -11.72 1.63 -14.04
CA GLU A 132 -10.97 0.37 -14.05
C GLU A 132 -9.74 0.47 -13.14
N CYS A 133 -9.57 -0.57 -12.31
CA CYS A 133 -8.37 -0.79 -11.50
C CYS A 133 -7.51 -1.87 -12.18
N ILE A 134 -6.34 -1.48 -12.67
CA ILE A 134 -5.43 -2.35 -13.40
C ILE A 134 -4.48 -3.01 -12.39
N ASP A 135 -4.63 -4.32 -12.24
CA ASP A 135 -3.80 -5.13 -11.36
C ASP A 135 -2.51 -5.58 -12.07
N LEU A 136 -1.41 -4.97 -11.67
CA LEU A 136 -0.04 -5.34 -12.01
C LEU A 136 0.80 -5.51 -10.74
N ILE A 137 0.19 -5.97 -9.64
CA ILE A 137 0.90 -6.28 -8.39
C ILE A 137 2.00 -7.31 -8.68
N ASP A 138 3.17 -7.12 -8.05
CA ASP A 138 4.41 -7.89 -8.26
C ASP A 138 4.99 -7.79 -9.69
N VAL A 139 4.59 -6.78 -10.47
CA VAL A 139 5.20 -6.44 -11.77
C VAL A 139 6.06 -5.19 -11.62
N GLU A 140 7.35 -5.29 -11.95
CA GLU A 140 8.29 -4.15 -11.96
C GLU A 140 8.81 -3.82 -13.38
N ASP A 141 8.29 -4.52 -14.39
CA ASP A 141 8.65 -4.30 -15.80
C ASP A 141 8.06 -2.98 -16.31
N THR A 142 8.92 -1.98 -16.46
CA THR A 142 8.55 -0.63 -16.92
C THR A 142 7.90 -0.61 -18.30
N GLY A 143 8.22 -1.57 -19.18
CA GLY A 143 7.59 -1.70 -20.49
C GLY A 143 6.12 -2.11 -20.37
N LYS A 144 5.84 -3.14 -19.57
CA LYS A 144 4.46 -3.58 -19.29
C LYS A 144 3.63 -2.50 -18.60
N ILE A 145 4.22 -1.81 -17.62
CA ILE A 145 3.57 -0.69 -16.91
C ILE A 145 3.25 0.43 -17.90
N SER A 146 4.20 0.81 -18.75
CA SER A 146 4.01 1.84 -19.77
C SER A 146 2.92 1.48 -20.77
N ASP A 147 2.87 0.23 -21.21
CA ASP A 147 1.85 -0.25 -22.16
C ASP A 147 0.45 -0.22 -21.52
N ALA A 148 0.33 -0.60 -20.25
CA ALA A 148 -0.92 -0.49 -19.50
C ALA A 148 -1.39 0.97 -19.38
N ILE A 149 -0.49 1.89 -19.03
CA ILE A 149 -0.79 3.33 -18.95
C ILE A 149 -1.27 3.86 -20.31
N LYS A 150 -0.54 3.58 -21.39
CA LYS A 150 -0.92 4.01 -22.75
C LYS A 150 -2.25 3.42 -23.21
N ASN A 151 -2.52 2.16 -22.86
CA ASN A 151 -3.80 1.52 -23.14
C ASN A 151 -4.96 2.23 -22.42
N CYS A 152 -4.78 2.62 -21.16
CA CYS A 152 -5.76 3.41 -20.41
C CYS A 152 -5.99 4.79 -21.04
N ILE A 153 -4.91 5.49 -21.41
CA ILE A 153 -4.99 6.81 -22.08
C ILE A 153 -5.75 6.70 -23.40
N SER A 154 -5.55 5.63 -24.18
CA SER A 154 -6.29 5.44 -25.44
C SER A 154 -7.80 5.22 -25.26
N LYS A 155 -8.23 4.91 -24.02
CA LYS A 155 -9.63 4.67 -23.62
C LYS A 155 -10.17 5.77 -22.70
N ASP A 156 -9.52 6.94 -22.66
CA ASP A 156 -9.90 8.05 -21.79
C ASP A 156 -11.39 8.43 -21.95
N PRO A 157 -12.25 8.19 -20.94
CA PRO A 157 -13.67 8.49 -21.02
C PRO A 157 -13.97 9.98 -20.76
N GLY A 158 -12.95 10.80 -20.48
CA GLY A 158 -13.10 12.18 -20.03
C GLY A 158 -13.18 12.29 -18.51
N ALA A 159 -13.28 13.52 -18.02
CA ALA A 159 -13.42 13.80 -16.60
C ALA A 159 -14.70 13.18 -16.00
N PHE A 160 -14.64 12.88 -14.71
CA PHE A 160 -15.83 12.52 -13.95
C PHE A 160 -16.81 13.70 -13.86
N GLU A 161 -18.10 13.42 -13.85
CA GLU A 161 -19.15 14.43 -14.05
C GLU A 161 -19.26 15.42 -12.89
N GLU A 162 -18.85 15.04 -11.70
CA GLU A 162 -18.86 15.88 -10.50
C GLU A 162 -17.56 16.70 -10.36
N ASP A 163 -17.58 17.70 -9.51
CA ASP A 163 -16.42 18.57 -9.25
C ASP A 163 -15.38 17.88 -8.36
N PRO A 164 -14.15 18.43 -8.25
CA PRO A 164 -13.13 17.91 -7.34
C PRO A 164 -13.64 17.81 -5.90
N MET A 165 -13.49 16.63 -5.28
CA MET A 165 -13.79 16.44 -3.86
C MET A 165 -12.50 16.60 -3.05
N VAL A 166 -12.50 17.50 -2.07
CA VAL A 166 -11.36 17.71 -1.15
C VAL A 166 -11.80 17.28 0.23
N ILE A 167 -11.00 16.41 0.85
CA ILE A 167 -11.21 15.93 2.23
C ILE A 167 -10.04 16.38 3.11
N GLU A 168 -10.33 16.71 4.36
CA GLU A 168 -9.31 16.99 5.36
C GLU A 168 -8.89 15.67 6.01
N LEU A 169 -7.62 15.29 5.83
CA LEU A 169 -7.03 14.16 6.54
C LEU A 169 -6.48 14.69 7.87
N GLU A 170 -7.04 14.28 9.01
CA GLU A 170 -6.48 14.64 10.31
C GLU A 170 -5.05 14.04 10.43
N GLY A 171 -4.09 14.87 10.84
CA GLY A 171 -2.66 14.52 10.90
C GLY A 171 -1.75 15.25 9.90
N GLY A 172 -2.31 16.09 9.02
CA GLY A 172 -1.54 16.96 8.12
C GLY A 172 -1.13 18.32 8.70
N ALA A 173 -1.72 18.74 9.83
CA ALA A 173 -1.39 19.97 10.53
C ALA A 173 -0.96 19.66 11.96
N ALA A 174 0.21 20.16 12.36
CA ALA A 174 0.60 20.20 13.76
C ALA A 174 -0.38 21.10 14.53
N ALA A 175 -1.23 20.52 15.39
CA ALA A 175 -1.98 21.17 16.45
C ALA A 175 -2.16 20.12 17.56
N ALA A 176 -1.57 20.22 18.76
CA ALA A 176 -1.82 21.19 19.83
C ALA A 176 -3.27 21.18 20.36
N GLY A 177 -3.54 20.28 21.33
CA GLY A 177 -4.72 20.23 22.22
C GLY A 177 -6.03 19.83 21.53
N GLU A 178 -7.00 19.13 22.13
CA GLU A 178 -7.37 18.89 23.53
C GLU A 178 -8.00 17.48 23.68
N GLU A 179 -7.90 16.93 24.89
CA GLU A 179 -8.55 15.68 25.31
C GLU A 179 -10.08 15.79 25.29
N SER A 180 -10.76 14.76 24.81
CA SER A 180 -12.17 14.50 25.10
C SER A 180 -12.37 13.04 25.45
N THR A 181 -12.72 12.82 26.71
CA THR A 181 -12.99 11.52 27.33
C THR A 181 -14.39 11.02 26.95
N SER A 182 -14.47 9.92 26.22
CA SER A 182 -15.68 9.08 26.21
C SER A 182 -15.33 7.63 25.88
N ILE A 183 -15.35 6.77 26.91
CA ILE A 183 -15.19 5.34 26.74
C ILE A 183 -16.47 4.78 26.12
N LYS A 184 -16.36 4.36 24.85
CA LYS A 184 -17.25 3.44 24.14
C LYS A 184 -16.46 2.18 23.74
N PRO A 185 -17.12 1.05 23.47
CA PRO A 185 -16.50 -0.26 23.48
C PRO A 185 -15.43 -0.37 22.39
N THR A 186 -14.21 -0.73 22.82
CA THR A 186 -12.94 -0.73 22.06
C THR A 186 -12.69 0.57 21.30
N SER A 187 -12.04 1.54 21.96
CA SER A 187 -11.58 2.75 21.26
C SER A 187 -10.66 2.38 20.10
N PRO A 188 -10.64 3.15 19.00
CA PRO A 188 -9.68 2.98 17.90
C PRO A 188 -8.23 2.88 18.39
N GLU A 189 -7.90 3.59 19.48
CA GLU A 189 -6.61 3.49 20.16
C GLU A 189 -6.31 2.08 20.67
N MET A 190 -7.30 1.34 21.19
CA MET A 190 -7.13 -0.04 21.63
C MET A 190 -6.93 -1.01 20.45
N ALA A 191 -7.61 -0.80 19.33
CA ALA A 191 -7.37 -1.57 18.10
C ALA A 191 -5.95 -1.32 17.57
N LEU A 192 -5.49 -0.06 17.61
CA LEU A 192 -4.13 0.31 17.27
C LEU A 192 -3.10 -0.31 18.22
N LEU A 193 -3.41 -0.37 19.53
CA LEU A 193 -2.53 -0.95 20.54
C LEU A 193 -2.42 -2.47 20.37
N GLU A 194 -3.55 -3.16 20.16
CA GLU A 194 -3.58 -4.60 19.86
C GLU A 194 -2.83 -4.92 18.56
N ALA A 195 -2.97 -4.09 17.54
CA ALA A 195 -2.26 -4.26 16.27
C ALA A 195 -0.74 -4.08 16.43
N ARG A 196 -0.31 -3.04 17.18
CA ARG A 196 1.11 -2.87 17.54
C ARG A 196 1.63 -4.06 18.34
N MET A 197 0.85 -4.57 19.29
CA MET A 197 1.20 -5.78 20.04
C MET A 197 1.31 -7.00 19.13
N ARG A 198 0.45 -7.14 18.10
CA ARG A 198 0.51 -8.23 17.12
C ARG A 198 1.78 -8.15 16.27
N ILE A 199 2.11 -6.99 15.71
CA ILE A 199 3.35 -6.78 14.94
C ILE A 199 4.58 -7.09 15.81
N VAL A 200 4.60 -6.63 17.06
CA VAL A 200 5.69 -6.94 18.00
C VAL A 200 5.76 -8.44 18.26
N SER A 201 4.63 -9.12 18.47
CA SER A 201 4.60 -10.57 18.67
C SER A 201 5.10 -11.35 17.44
N GLU A 202 4.79 -10.90 16.23
CA GLU A 202 5.26 -11.52 15.00
C GLU A 202 6.76 -11.38 14.85
N LYS A 203 7.31 -10.16 15.05
CA LYS A 203 8.76 -9.95 15.03
C LYS A 203 9.48 -10.73 16.13
N MET A 204 8.87 -10.88 17.31
CA MET A 204 9.40 -11.75 18.36
C MET A 204 9.41 -13.22 17.94
N ASN A 205 8.36 -13.70 17.26
CA ASN A 205 8.31 -15.07 16.76
C ASN A 205 9.34 -15.33 15.65
N GLU A 206 9.54 -14.39 14.73
CA GLU A 206 10.60 -14.48 13.72
C GLU A 206 11.99 -14.51 14.35
N ALA A 207 12.26 -13.61 15.29
CA ALA A 207 13.53 -13.59 16.02
C ALA A 207 13.77 -14.91 16.78
N ALA A 208 12.72 -15.47 17.39
CA ALA A 208 12.78 -16.77 18.07
C ALA A 208 13.05 -17.92 17.08
N MET A 209 12.43 -17.90 15.90
CA MET A 209 12.68 -18.88 14.84
C MET A 209 14.12 -18.82 14.31
N ILE A 210 14.65 -17.61 14.09
CA ILE A 210 16.06 -17.40 13.69
C ILE A 210 16.99 -17.91 14.78
N ALA A 211 16.74 -17.58 16.05
CA ALA A 211 17.54 -18.05 17.17
C ALA A 211 17.52 -19.59 17.29
N LYS A 212 16.34 -20.20 17.13
CA LYS A 212 16.18 -21.66 17.14
C LYS A 212 16.92 -22.33 15.98
N PHE A 213 16.82 -21.76 14.78
CA PHE A 213 17.55 -22.24 13.60
C PHE A 213 19.07 -22.15 13.80
N ASN A 214 19.56 -21.00 14.27
CA ASN A 214 20.98 -20.79 14.54
C ASN A 214 21.50 -21.74 15.63
N SER A 215 20.72 -21.97 16.69
CA SER A 215 21.06 -22.93 17.75
C SER A 215 21.11 -24.37 17.21
N GLY A 216 20.11 -24.77 16.41
CA GLY A 216 20.08 -26.09 15.77
C GLY A 216 21.25 -26.30 14.79
N TYR A 217 21.53 -25.30 13.95
CA TYR A 217 22.65 -25.32 13.01
C TYR A 217 23.99 -25.41 13.72
N TYR A 218 24.20 -24.63 14.78
CA TYR A 218 25.43 -24.66 15.57
C TYR A 218 25.64 -26.02 16.26
N ASN A 219 24.60 -26.58 16.88
CA ASN A 219 24.65 -27.92 17.49
C ASN A 219 24.95 -29.01 16.46
N GLY A 220 24.29 -28.96 15.29
CA GLY A 220 24.53 -29.90 14.20
C GLY A 220 25.97 -29.84 13.68
N LYS A 221 26.53 -28.63 13.55
CA LYS A 221 27.93 -28.44 13.14
C LYS A 221 28.92 -29.05 14.14
N ILE A 222 28.71 -28.84 15.44
CA ILE A 222 29.57 -29.41 16.49
C ILE A 222 29.49 -30.93 16.49
N GLN A 223 28.28 -31.51 16.43
CA GLN A 223 28.09 -32.96 16.37
C GLN A 223 28.76 -33.57 15.13
N GLY A 224 28.61 -32.94 13.96
CA GLY A 224 29.25 -33.37 12.73
C GLY A 224 30.78 -33.39 12.83
N ILE A 225 31.39 -32.35 13.42
CA ILE A 225 32.84 -32.30 13.68
C ILE A 225 33.27 -33.43 14.62
N ALA A 226 32.53 -33.64 15.72
CA ALA A 226 32.86 -34.67 16.70
C ALA A 226 32.78 -36.10 16.11
N ILE A 227 31.71 -36.39 15.35
CA ILE A 227 31.55 -37.68 14.67
C ILE A 227 32.65 -37.88 13.62
N GLY A 228 32.96 -36.86 12.83
CA GLY A 228 34.03 -36.92 11.83
C GLY A 228 35.40 -37.20 12.46
N LEU A 229 35.71 -36.54 13.58
CA LEU A 229 36.95 -36.75 14.31
C LEU A 229 37.02 -38.15 14.91
N PHE A 230 35.94 -38.64 15.51
CA PHE A 230 35.88 -40.00 16.04
C PHE A 230 36.07 -41.06 14.94
N LEU A 231 35.36 -40.95 13.81
CA LEU A 231 35.50 -41.86 12.68
C LEU A 231 36.92 -41.84 12.10
N SER A 232 37.54 -40.66 12.03
CA SER A 232 38.93 -40.56 11.55
C SER A 232 39.91 -41.31 12.45
N ILE A 233 39.75 -41.23 13.78
CA ILE A 233 40.58 -41.98 14.74
C ILE A 233 40.37 -43.49 14.59
N VAL A 234 39.12 -43.94 14.44
CA VAL A 234 38.81 -45.36 14.24
C VAL A 234 39.45 -45.89 12.95
N ILE A 235 39.33 -45.17 11.84
CA ILE A 235 39.95 -45.56 10.56
C ILE A 235 41.47 -45.62 10.69
N PHE A 236 42.10 -44.61 11.30
CA PHE A 236 43.54 -44.60 11.55
C PHE A 236 44.01 -45.75 12.45
N SER A 237 43.18 -46.22 13.38
CA SER A 237 43.52 -47.35 14.26
C SER A 237 43.42 -48.72 13.58
N LEU A 238 42.76 -48.80 12.43
CA LEU A 238 42.58 -50.03 11.64
C LEU A 238 43.58 -50.15 10.48
N LEU A 239 44.34 -49.09 10.20
CA LEU A 239 45.44 -49.04 9.22
C LEU A 239 46.78 -49.30 9.91
#